data_AF-A0AAU6RPF6-F1
#
_entry.id   AF-A0AAU6RPF6-F1
#
_cell.length_a   1.000
_cell.length_b   1.000
_cell.length_c   1.000
_cell.angle_alpha   90.00
_cell.angle_beta   90.00
_cell.angle_gamma   90.00
#
_symmetry.space_group_name_H-M   'P 1'
#
loop_
_entity.id
_entity.type
_entity.pdbx_description
1 polymer ?
#
loop_
_entity_poly.entity_id
_entity_poly.type
_entity_poly.pdbx_seq_one_letter_code
_entity_poly.pdbx_strand_id
1 'polypeptide(L)'
;MASSDKSFALRRLHSLLGVIPLGVFLIQHLVINHFAVAGPESFNKASDFMWNLPFKIALETLVIYLPILFHAIYGIFIAFTAKNNVQRYSTFRNWMFLLQRVTGVIAFIFIAVHVWQTRVQAALGHHVNYDMMADLFSNPITLILYVIGIVSVIFHFANGLWSFAVSWGITQSQKSQNAMAYVSLLVFIVVTFIGLRALFAFV
;
A
#
# COMPACT_ATOMS: atom_id res chain seq x y z
N MET A 1 26.96 -3.05 -15.93
CA MET A 1 27.60 -2.88 -14.62
C MET A 1 26.97 -3.88 -13.67
N ALA A 2 27.74 -4.89 -13.22
CA ALA A 2 27.27 -5.82 -12.20
C ALA A 2 26.95 -5.01 -10.94
N SER A 3 25.73 -5.14 -10.41
CA SER A 3 25.38 -4.43 -9.18
C SER A 3 26.18 -5.04 -8.03
N SER A 4 26.83 -4.21 -7.21
CA SER A 4 27.52 -4.70 -6.00
C SER A 4 26.56 -5.53 -5.13
N ASP A 5 27.07 -6.55 -4.42
CA ASP A 5 26.25 -7.44 -3.58
C ASP A 5 25.38 -6.67 -2.58
N LYS A 6 25.91 -5.56 -2.05
CA LYS A 6 25.17 -4.62 -1.20
C LYS A 6 23.93 -4.04 -1.90
N SER A 7 24.06 -3.65 -3.17
CA SER A 7 22.97 -3.11 -3.99
C SER A 7 21.88 -4.17 -4.24
N PHE A 8 22.28 -5.43 -4.43
CA PHE A 8 21.34 -6.55 -4.57
C PHE A 8 20.61 -6.85 -3.26
N ALA A 9 21.33 -6.96 -2.13
CA ALA A 9 20.74 -7.23 -0.82
C ALA A 9 19.71 -6.16 -0.41
N LEU A 10 20.01 -4.88 -0.62
CA LEU A 10 19.08 -3.78 -0.33
C LEU A 10 17.80 -3.85 -1.17
N ARG A 11 17.90 -4.19 -2.47
CA ARG A 11 16.73 -4.40 -3.33
C ARG A 11 15.88 -5.58 -2.86
N ARG A 12 16.50 -6.67 -2.42
CA ARG A 12 15.80 -7.82 -1.84
C ARG A 12 15.07 -7.41 -0.57
N LEU A 13 15.76 -6.78 0.37
CA LEU A 13 15.17 -6.30 1.62
C LEU A 13 13.99 -5.36 1.35
N HIS A 14 14.13 -4.42 0.41
CA HIS A 14 13.06 -3.50 0.02
C HIS A 14 11.80 -4.23 -0.46
N SER A 15 11.97 -5.22 -1.35
CA SER A 15 10.85 -6.03 -1.84
C SER A 15 10.23 -6.91 -0.75
N LEU A 16 11.05 -7.45 0.16
CA LEU A 16 10.59 -8.28 1.28
C LEU A 16 9.74 -7.46 2.25
N LEU A 17 10.21 -6.28 2.64
CA LEU A 17 9.47 -5.38 3.52
C LEU A 17 8.18 -4.87 2.87
N GLY A 18 8.21 -4.63 1.55
CA GLY A 18 7.00 -4.28 0.79
C GLY A 18 5.93 -5.36 0.80
N VAL A 19 6.31 -6.63 0.67
CA VAL A 19 5.35 -7.73 0.55
C VAL A 19 4.90 -8.28 1.89
N ILE A 20 5.84 -8.49 2.83
CA ILE A 20 5.52 -9.20 4.06
C ILE A 20 4.94 -8.26 5.12
N PRO A 21 5.71 -7.41 5.83
CA PRO A 21 5.12 -6.58 6.88
C PRO A 21 4.12 -5.56 6.32
N LEU A 22 4.46 -4.86 5.24
CA LEU A 22 3.59 -3.80 4.70
C LEU A 22 2.37 -4.36 3.97
N GLY A 23 2.51 -5.49 3.26
CA GLY A 23 1.38 -6.17 2.63
C GLY A 23 0.37 -6.70 3.67
N VAL A 24 0.86 -7.33 4.74
CA VAL A 24 0.01 -7.78 5.85
C VAL A 24 -0.68 -6.59 6.51
N PHE A 25 0.05 -5.53 6.80
CA PHE A 25 -0.52 -4.30 7.36
C PHE A 25 -1.58 -3.70 6.46
N LEU A 26 -1.34 -3.59 5.14
CA LEU A 26 -2.31 -3.03 4.19
C LEU A 26 -3.62 -3.82 4.21
N ILE A 27 -3.56 -5.15 4.13
CA ILE A 27 -4.76 -5.99 4.12
C ILE A 27 -5.49 -5.88 5.45
N GLN A 28 -4.78 -5.99 6.57
CA GLN A 28 -5.36 -5.86 7.91
C GLN A 28 -5.99 -4.47 8.10
N HIS A 29 -5.33 -3.40 7.67
CA HIS A 29 -5.83 -2.03 7.72
C HIS A 29 -7.13 -1.88 6.92
N LEU A 30 -7.19 -2.38 5.69
CA LEU A 30 -8.40 -2.32 4.87
C LEU A 30 -9.55 -3.15 5.46
N VAL A 31 -9.27 -4.30 6.08
CA VAL A 31 -10.28 -5.11 6.77
C VAL A 31 -10.86 -4.36 7.97
N ILE A 32 -10.02 -3.71 8.79
CA ILE A 32 -10.50 -2.91 9.93
C ILE A 32 -11.38 -1.75 9.44
N ASN A 33 -10.96 -1.04 8.38
CA ASN A 33 -11.78 0.03 7.79
C ASN A 33 -13.10 -0.49 7.20
N HIS A 34 -13.11 -1.69 6.62
CA HIS A 34 -14.33 -2.27 6.05
C HIS A 34 -15.43 -2.55 7.09
N PHE A 35 -15.13 -2.59 8.39
CA PHE A 35 -16.18 -2.63 9.42
C PHE A 35 -17.10 -1.40 9.40
N ALA A 36 -16.70 -0.28 8.77
CA ALA A 36 -17.60 0.86 8.54
C ALA A 36 -18.83 0.49 7.70
N VAL A 37 -18.72 -0.53 6.84
CA VAL A 37 -19.86 -1.08 6.08
C VAL A 37 -20.95 -1.65 6.98
N ALA A 38 -20.57 -2.17 8.16
CA ALA A 38 -21.49 -2.66 9.17
C ALA A 38 -22.00 -1.57 10.12
N GLY A 39 -21.59 -0.32 9.90
CA GLY A 39 -22.04 0.86 10.63
C GLY A 39 -20.99 1.47 11.56
N PRO A 40 -21.26 2.69 12.08
CA PRO A 40 -20.31 3.47 12.87
C PRO A 40 -19.81 2.74 14.12
N GLU A 41 -20.71 2.08 14.86
CA GLU A 41 -20.37 1.34 16.07
C GLU A 41 -19.39 0.19 15.78
N SER A 42 -19.61 -0.55 14.70
CA SER A 42 -18.75 -1.66 14.32
C SER A 42 -17.34 -1.20 13.93
N PHE A 43 -17.23 -0.07 13.21
CA PHE A 43 -15.93 0.53 12.89
C PHE A 43 -15.22 1.02 14.15
N ASN A 44 -15.91 1.79 15.00
CA ASN A 44 -15.32 2.34 16.23
C ASN A 44 -14.80 1.23 17.12
N LYS A 45 -15.58 0.17 17.35
CA LYS A 45 -15.15 -0.99 18.12
C LYS A 45 -13.90 -1.67 17.55
N ALA A 46 -13.82 -1.82 16.23
CA ALA A 46 -12.66 -2.42 15.57
C ALA A 46 -11.43 -1.50 15.64
N SER A 47 -11.60 -0.19 15.44
CA SER A 47 -10.54 0.82 15.56
C SER A 47 -10.01 0.89 16.99
N ASP A 48 -10.90 0.90 17.98
CA ASP A 48 -10.56 0.95 19.41
C ASP A 48 -9.81 -0.31 19.85
N PHE A 49 -10.20 -1.48 19.34
CA PHE A 49 -9.45 -2.71 19.57
C PHE A 49 -8.00 -2.58 19.07
N MET A 50 -7.81 -2.05 17.86
CA MET A 50 -6.48 -1.83 17.30
C MET A 50 -5.68 -0.79 18.11
N TRP A 51 -6.34 0.27 18.59
CA TRP A 51 -5.72 1.28 19.43
C TRP A 51 -5.24 0.75 20.78
N ASN A 52 -5.92 -0.26 21.32
CA ASN A 52 -5.64 -0.81 22.65
C ASN A 52 -4.82 -2.11 22.64
N LEU A 53 -4.20 -2.47 21.50
CA LEU A 53 -3.36 -3.66 21.43
C LEU A 53 -2.19 -3.62 22.44
N PRO A 54 -1.85 -4.76 23.07
CA PRO A 54 -0.65 -4.85 23.89
C PRO A 54 0.58 -4.62 23.01
N PHE A 55 1.59 -3.94 23.57
CA PHE A 55 2.83 -3.61 22.86
C PHE A 55 2.64 -2.81 21.55
N LYS A 56 1.49 -2.14 21.36
CA LYS A 56 1.16 -1.37 20.14
C LYS A 56 2.33 -0.54 19.63
N ILE A 57 2.99 0.23 20.49
CA ILE A 57 4.10 1.11 20.08
C ILE A 57 5.24 0.28 19.45
N ALA A 58 5.64 -0.83 20.08
CA ALA A 58 6.69 -1.69 19.54
C ALA A 58 6.28 -2.33 18.22
N LEU A 59 5.02 -2.80 18.11
CA LEU A 59 4.47 -3.36 16.88
C LEU A 59 4.44 -2.32 15.76
N GLU A 60 3.90 -1.13 16.01
CA GLU A 60 3.85 -0.02 15.05
C GLU A 60 5.26 0.37 14.61
N THR A 61 6.23 0.50 15.53
CA THR A 61 7.61 0.85 15.17
C THR A 61 8.30 -0.22 14.33
N LEU A 62 8.29 -1.48 14.76
CA LEU A 62 9.07 -2.55 14.14
C LEU A 62 8.42 -3.15 12.89
N VAL A 63 7.09 -3.19 12.85
CA VAL A 63 6.33 -3.83 11.76
C VAL A 63 5.84 -2.80 10.74
N ILE A 64 5.60 -1.55 11.14
CA ILE A 64 5.03 -0.53 10.25
C ILE A 64 6.07 0.57 9.96
N TYR A 65 6.47 1.36 10.95
CA TYR A 65 7.27 2.58 10.71
C TYR A 65 8.66 2.30 10.16
N LEU A 66 9.44 1.38 10.74
CA LEU A 66 10.77 1.06 10.21
C LEU A 66 10.68 0.42 8.81
N PRO A 67 9.83 -0.59 8.56
CA PRO A 67 9.66 -1.15 7.22
C PRO A 67 9.17 -0.14 6.19
N ILE A 68 8.18 0.70 6.51
CA ILE A 68 7.62 1.66 5.57
C ILE A 68 8.59 2.78 5.25
N LEU A 69 9.35 3.27 6.22
CA LEU A 69 10.36 4.31 5.98
C LEU A 69 11.46 3.79 5.06
N PHE A 70 12.00 2.60 5.33
CA PHE A 70 13.01 2.00 4.45
C PHE A 70 12.45 1.74 3.05
N HIS A 71 11.26 1.13 2.97
CA HIS A 71 10.61 0.83 1.70
C HIS A 71 10.33 2.11 0.89
N ALA A 72 9.77 3.13 1.51
CA ALA A 72 9.44 4.40 0.87
C ALA A 72 10.69 5.14 0.38
N ILE A 73 11.67 5.37 1.26
CA ILE A 73 12.87 6.15 0.92
C ILE A 73 13.68 5.45 -0.17
N TYR A 74 13.94 4.15 -0.01
CA TYR A 74 14.71 3.40 -1.00
C TYR A 74 13.91 3.17 -2.28
N GLY A 75 12.59 3.00 -2.18
CA GLY A 75 11.68 2.88 -3.32
C GLY A 75 11.64 4.15 -4.18
N ILE A 76 11.60 5.33 -3.55
CA ILE A 76 11.72 6.62 -4.23
C ILE A 76 13.07 6.72 -4.95
N PHE A 77 14.17 6.38 -4.29
CA PHE A 77 15.48 6.33 -4.95
C PHE A 77 15.48 5.40 -6.19
N ILE A 78 14.90 4.21 -6.09
CA ILE A 78 14.76 3.29 -7.24
C ILE A 78 13.88 3.90 -8.35
N ALA A 79 12.78 4.57 -7.99
CA ALA A 79 11.84 5.14 -8.94
C ALA A 79 12.49 6.25 -9.79
N PHE A 80 13.26 7.14 -9.17
CA PHE A 80 13.92 8.25 -9.88
C PHE A 80 15.21 7.87 -10.60
N THR A 81 15.81 6.72 -10.27
CA THR A 81 16.99 6.20 -10.98
C THR A 81 16.64 5.19 -12.08
N ALA A 82 15.37 4.81 -12.20
CA ALA A 82 14.89 3.90 -13.24
C ALA A 82 14.87 4.57 -14.62
N LYS A 83 15.21 3.81 -15.67
CA LYS A 83 15.06 4.23 -17.07
C LYS A 83 13.76 3.68 -17.63
N ASN A 84 12.84 4.55 -18.01
CA ASN A 84 11.57 4.19 -18.63
C ASN A 84 11.67 4.38 -20.15
N ASN A 85 11.25 3.38 -20.93
CA ASN A 85 11.35 3.39 -22.40
C ASN A 85 10.07 2.87 -23.07
N VAL A 86 8.92 3.00 -22.41
CA VAL A 86 7.61 2.53 -22.90
C VAL A 86 7.23 3.10 -24.27
N GLN A 87 7.72 4.31 -24.60
CA GLN A 87 7.54 4.93 -25.93
C GLN A 87 8.21 4.14 -27.06
N ARG A 88 9.30 3.42 -26.78
CA ARG A 88 10.02 2.58 -27.75
C ARG A 88 9.63 1.10 -27.64
N TYR A 89 9.31 0.60 -26.45
CA TYR A 89 8.96 -0.80 -26.19
C TYR A 89 7.65 -0.91 -25.40
N SER A 90 6.51 -0.91 -26.09
CA SER A 90 5.18 -0.89 -25.48
C SER A 90 4.66 -2.28 -25.09
N THR A 91 5.46 -3.09 -24.37
CA THR A 91 4.97 -4.38 -23.87
C THR A 91 4.17 -4.19 -22.58
N PHE A 92 3.23 -5.10 -22.32
CA PHE A 92 2.40 -5.06 -21.11
C PHE A 92 3.23 -4.99 -19.81
N ARG A 93 4.30 -5.79 -19.71
CA ARG A 93 5.18 -5.79 -18.53
C ARG A 93 6.01 -4.51 -18.41
N ASN A 94 6.35 -3.86 -19.52
CA ASN A 94 7.03 -2.56 -19.48
C ASN A 94 6.09 -1.45 -18.98
N TRP A 95 4.82 -1.49 -19.37
CA TRP A 95 3.80 -0.62 -18.78
C TRP A 95 3.60 -0.87 -17.29
N MET A 96 3.51 -2.13 -16.85
CA MET A 96 3.41 -2.45 -15.43
C MET A 96 4.65 -2.01 -14.64
N PHE A 97 5.83 -2.09 -15.24
CA PHE A 97 7.05 -1.53 -14.66
C PHE A 97 6.89 -0.03 -14.43
N LEU A 98 6.50 0.74 -15.45
CA LEU A 98 6.29 2.18 -15.31
C LEU A 98 5.22 2.49 -14.24
N LEU A 99 4.06 1.83 -14.32
CA LEU A 99 2.95 2.06 -13.40
C LEU A 99 3.31 1.73 -11.95
N GLN A 100 4.16 0.73 -11.68
CA GLN A 100 4.67 0.46 -10.33
C GLN A 100 5.36 1.70 -9.73
N ARG A 101 6.12 2.44 -10.54
CA ARG A 101 6.87 3.62 -10.07
C ARG A 101 5.92 4.79 -9.89
N VAL A 102 5.07 5.05 -10.87
CA VAL A 102 4.07 6.14 -10.80
C VAL A 102 3.17 5.96 -9.59
N THR A 103 2.56 4.78 -9.42
CA THR A 103 1.72 4.49 -8.26
C THR A 103 2.49 4.47 -6.95
N GLY A 104 3.77 4.11 -6.96
CA GLY A 104 4.64 4.20 -5.77
C GLY A 104 4.88 5.64 -5.32
N VAL A 105 5.08 6.58 -6.25
CA VAL A 105 5.21 8.01 -5.93
C VAL A 105 3.87 8.58 -5.44
N ILE A 106 2.76 8.22 -6.08
CA ILE A 106 1.42 8.62 -5.63
C ILE A 106 1.15 8.07 -4.22
N ALA A 107 1.45 6.78 -3.98
CA ALA A 107 1.32 6.14 -2.68
C ALA A 107 2.18 6.84 -1.61
N PHE A 108 3.42 7.22 -1.92
CA PHE A 108 4.27 7.96 -1.00
C PHE A 108 3.64 9.28 -0.53
N ILE A 109 3.15 10.08 -1.48
CA ILE A 109 2.48 11.35 -1.19
C ILE A 109 1.18 11.11 -0.40
N PHE A 110 0.37 10.17 -0.87
CA PHE A 110 -0.89 9.82 -0.23
C PHE A 110 -0.70 9.36 1.22
N ILE A 111 0.27 8.48 1.49
CA ILE A 111 0.55 7.98 2.83
C ILE A 111 1.00 9.11 3.75
N ALA A 112 1.82 10.05 3.27
CA ALA A 112 2.22 11.21 4.07
C ALA A 112 1.02 12.07 4.48
N VAL A 113 0.13 12.38 3.54
CA VAL A 113 -1.12 13.12 3.80
C VAL A 113 -2.06 12.33 4.73
N HIS A 114 -2.23 11.04 4.48
CA HIS A 114 -3.07 10.15 5.27
C HIS A 114 -2.59 10.06 6.73
N VAL A 115 -1.27 9.90 6.95
CA VAL A 115 -0.66 9.87 8.29
C VAL A 115 -0.83 11.21 9.00
N TRP A 116 -0.72 12.33 8.28
CA TRP A 116 -0.98 13.66 8.83
C TRP A 116 -2.45 13.84 9.28
N GLN A 117 -3.40 13.40 8.46
CA GLN A 117 -4.83 13.54 8.74
C GLN A 117 -5.33 12.59 9.83
N THR A 118 -4.61 11.50 10.11
CA THR A 118 -5.04 10.49 11.09
C THR A 118 -4.07 10.41 12.27
N ARG A 119 -2.91 9.77 12.10
CA ARG A 119 -1.97 9.48 13.19
C ARG A 119 -1.38 10.71 13.85
N VAL A 120 -1.11 11.77 13.10
CA VAL A 120 -0.65 13.03 13.70
C VAL A 120 -1.78 13.69 14.48
N GLN A 121 -3.00 13.73 13.96
CA GLN A 121 -4.17 14.23 14.71
C GLN A 121 -4.40 13.41 15.99
N ALA A 122 -4.23 12.08 15.92
CA ALA A 122 -4.30 11.21 17.09
C ALA A 122 -3.26 11.54 18.16
N ALA A 123 -2.02 11.83 17.74
CA ALA A 123 -0.96 12.27 18.63
C ALA A 123 -1.23 13.67 19.24
N LEU A 124 -2.03 14.49 18.57
CA LEU A 124 -2.48 15.80 19.05
C LEU A 124 -3.74 15.72 19.94
N GLY A 125 -4.25 14.51 20.20
CA GLY A 125 -5.37 14.27 21.12
C GLY A 125 -6.72 14.06 20.46
N HIS A 126 -6.80 14.01 19.13
CA HIS A 126 -8.04 13.67 18.42
C HIS A 126 -8.28 12.16 18.41
N HIS A 127 -9.54 11.74 18.56
CA HIS A 127 -9.89 10.32 18.50
C HIS A 127 -10.25 9.93 17.07
N VAL A 128 -9.55 8.96 16.48
CA VAL A 128 -9.81 8.49 15.11
C VAL A 128 -10.99 7.52 15.12
N ASN A 129 -12.20 8.09 15.06
CA ASN A 129 -13.48 7.39 15.01
C ASN A 129 -14.18 7.60 13.65
N TYR A 130 -15.36 6.98 13.52
CA TYR A 130 -16.17 7.07 12.31
C TYR A 130 -16.49 8.52 11.94
N ASP A 131 -16.91 9.34 12.91
CA ASP A 131 -17.34 10.72 12.66
C ASP A 131 -16.20 11.58 12.13
N MET A 132 -14.98 11.41 12.66
CA MET A 132 -13.78 12.08 12.15
C MET A 132 -13.50 11.71 10.69
N MET A 133 -13.65 10.43 10.33
CA MET A 133 -13.44 9.97 8.96
C MET A 133 -14.55 10.46 8.03
N ALA A 134 -15.81 10.44 8.47
CA ALA A 134 -16.95 10.96 7.72
C ALA A 134 -16.84 12.48 7.47
N ASP A 135 -16.44 13.24 8.49
CA ASP A 135 -16.17 14.68 8.36
C ASP A 135 -15.04 14.94 7.35
N LEU A 136 -13.95 14.18 7.41
CA LEU A 136 -12.84 14.29 6.46
C LEU A 136 -13.29 14.03 5.01
N PHE A 137 -14.18 13.07 4.80
CA PHE A 137 -14.67 12.69 3.47
C PHE A 137 -15.89 13.49 2.99
N SER A 138 -16.46 14.35 3.84
CA SER A 138 -17.47 15.34 3.43
C SER A 138 -16.91 16.34 2.40
N ASN A 139 -15.59 16.54 2.39
CA ASN A 139 -14.91 17.30 1.36
C ASN A 139 -14.70 16.43 0.10
N PRO A 140 -15.35 16.75 -1.04
CA PRO A 140 -15.27 15.94 -2.26
C PRO A 140 -13.85 15.85 -2.83
N ILE A 141 -13.02 16.89 -2.64
CA ILE A 141 -11.63 16.88 -3.09
C ILE A 141 -10.85 15.82 -2.29
N THR A 142 -11.01 15.80 -0.97
CA THR A 142 -10.36 14.80 -0.11
C THR A 142 -10.82 13.40 -0.48
N LEU A 143 -12.13 13.18 -0.68
CA LEU A 143 -12.66 11.89 -1.11
C LEU A 143 -12.03 11.40 -2.43
N ILE A 144 -11.98 12.25 -3.46
CA ILE A 144 -11.37 11.91 -4.76
C ILE A 144 -9.89 11.57 -4.61
N LEU A 145 -9.14 12.36 -3.83
CA LEU A 145 -7.72 12.10 -3.57
C LEU A 145 -7.52 10.77 -2.84
N TYR A 146 -8.42 10.41 -1.92
CA TYR A 146 -8.40 9.10 -1.25
C TYR A 146 -8.70 7.96 -2.21
N VAL A 147 -9.66 8.10 -3.14
CA VAL A 147 -9.91 7.09 -4.19
C VAL A 147 -8.63 6.85 -4.99
N ILE A 148 -7.99 7.92 -5.47
CA ILE A 148 -6.74 7.83 -6.25
C ILE A 148 -5.62 7.18 -5.43
N GLY A 149 -5.47 7.61 -4.17
CA GLY A 149 -4.47 7.09 -3.23
C GLY A 149 -4.64 5.61 -2.95
N ILE A 150 -5.84 5.19 -2.56
CA ILE A 150 -6.19 3.79 -2.26
C ILE A 150 -5.94 2.89 -3.48
N VAL A 151 -6.46 3.26 -4.65
CA VAL A 151 -6.27 2.49 -5.88
C VAL A 151 -4.78 2.40 -6.24
N SER A 152 -4.02 3.48 -6.06
CA SER A 152 -2.58 3.50 -6.33
C SER A 152 -1.80 2.59 -5.38
N VAL A 153 -2.07 2.64 -4.07
CA VAL A 153 -1.43 1.77 -3.08
C VAL A 153 -1.74 0.30 -3.36
N ILE A 154 -2.99 -0.03 -3.67
CA ILE A 154 -3.42 -1.41 -3.93
C ILE A 154 -2.83 -1.92 -5.25
N PHE A 155 -2.80 -1.10 -6.30
CA PHE A 155 -2.11 -1.46 -7.55
C PHE A 155 -0.62 -1.71 -7.29
N HIS A 156 0.06 -0.79 -6.58
CA HIS A 156 1.47 -0.90 -6.25
C HIS A 156 1.76 -2.19 -5.49
N PHE A 157 0.93 -2.53 -4.51
CA PHE A 157 1.04 -3.79 -3.78
C PHE A 157 0.82 -5.00 -4.70
N ALA A 158 -0.29 -5.04 -5.42
CA ALA A 158 -0.68 -6.19 -6.24
C ALA A 158 0.32 -6.50 -7.38
N ASN A 159 0.78 -5.48 -8.10
CA ASN A 159 1.82 -5.63 -9.12
C ASN A 159 3.21 -5.85 -8.49
N GLY A 160 3.42 -5.35 -7.28
CA GLY A 160 4.57 -5.67 -6.43
C GLY A 160 4.68 -7.16 -6.12
N LEU A 161 3.57 -7.85 -5.85
CA LEU A 161 3.55 -9.31 -5.61
C LEU A 161 4.08 -10.10 -6.82
N TRP A 162 3.69 -9.71 -8.04
CA TRP A 162 4.23 -10.32 -9.26
C TRP A 162 5.75 -10.12 -9.35
N SER A 163 6.20 -8.87 -9.17
CA SER A 163 7.61 -8.51 -9.24
C SER A 163 8.45 -9.23 -8.17
N PHE A 164 7.90 -9.38 -6.97
CA PHE A 164 8.48 -10.13 -5.88
C PHE A 164 8.60 -11.62 -6.25
N ALA A 165 7.53 -12.27 -6.69
CA ALA A 165 7.56 -13.69 -7.04
C ALA A 165 8.60 -14.02 -8.14
N VAL A 166 8.74 -13.15 -9.14
CA VAL A 166 9.75 -13.31 -10.19
C VAL A 166 11.16 -13.12 -9.64
N SER A 167 11.40 -12.00 -8.96
CA SER A 167 12.73 -11.68 -8.43
C SER A 167 13.18 -12.68 -7.36
N TRP A 168 12.25 -13.27 -6.61
CA TRP A 168 12.52 -14.25 -5.55
C TRP A 168 12.63 -15.70 -5.99
N GLY A 169 12.62 -15.99 -7.29
CA GLY A 169 12.81 -17.36 -7.74
C GLY A 169 11.53 -18.21 -7.68
N ILE A 170 10.40 -17.64 -7.23
CA ILE A 170 9.15 -18.36 -7.02
C ILE A 170 8.49 -18.69 -8.37
N THR A 171 8.53 -17.75 -9.33
CA THR A 171 7.93 -17.92 -10.66
C THR A 171 8.96 -17.71 -11.78
N GLN A 172 9.65 -18.78 -12.16
CA GLN A 172 10.74 -18.71 -13.15
C GLN A 172 10.32 -19.04 -14.59
N SER A 173 9.28 -19.83 -14.80
CA SER A 173 8.79 -20.17 -16.14
C SER A 173 7.78 -19.14 -16.65
N GLN A 174 7.70 -18.95 -17.97
CA GLN A 174 6.71 -18.06 -18.59
C GLN A 174 5.27 -18.40 -18.15
N LYS A 175 4.94 -19.70 -18.06
CA LYS A 175 3.63 -20.16 -17.58
C LYS A 175 3.36 -19.70 -16.14
N SER A 176 4.33 -19.88 -15.23
CA SER A 176 4.18 -19.46 -13.83
C SER A 176 4.09 -17.93 -13.67
N GLN A 177 4.82 -17.17 -14.48
CA GLN A 177 4.76 -15.71 -14.47
C GLN A 177 3.43 -15.19 -15.01
N ASN A 178 2.87 -15.84 -16.02
CA ASN A 178 1.53 -15.52 -16.53
C ASN A 178 0.45 -15.85 -15.50
N ALA A 179 0.53 -17.01 -14.85
CA ALA A 179 -0.39 -17.37 -13.76
C ALA A 179 -0.33 -16.34 -12.62
N MET A 180 0.88 -15.95 -12.21
CA MET A 180 1.06 -14.92 -11.17
C MET A 180 0.50 -13.56 -11.60
N ALA A 181 0.51 -13.22 -12.90
CA ALA A 181 -0.08 -11.96 -13.37
C ALA A 181 -1.61 -11.96 -13.18
N TYR A 182 -2.28 -13.10 -13.38
CA TYR A 182 -3.71 -13.23 -13.07
C TYR A 182 -3.98 -13.20 -11.57
N VAL A 183 -3.12 -13.82 -10.75
CA VAL A 183 -3.22 -13.73 -9.28
C VAL A 183 -3.10 -12.27 -8.83
N SER A 184 -2.09 -11.54 -9.32
CA SER A 184 -1.94 -10.12 -9.03
C SER A 184 -3.13 -9.29 -9.49
N LEU A 185 -3.71 -9.58 -10.67
CA LEU A 185 -4.91 -8.90 -11.15
C LEU A 185 -6.12 -9.18 -10.23
N LEU A 186 -6.32 -10.43 -9.82
CA LEU A 186 -7.39 -10.81 -8.91
C LEU A 186 -7.23 -10.09 -7.55
N VAL A 187 -6.01 -10.09 -6.99
CA VAL A 187 -5.70 -9.35 -5.75
C VAL A 187 -6.02 -7.87 -5.93
N PHE A 188 -5.61 -7.25 -7.05
CA PHE A 188 -5.90 -5.85 -7.31
C PHE A 188 -7.41 -5.58 -7.32
N ILE A 189 -8.20 -6.38 -8.04
CA ILE A 189 -9.66 -6.19 -8.16
C ILE A 189 -10.35 -6.37 -6.79
N VAL A 190 -10.08 -7.48 -6.10
CA VAL A 190 -10.75 -7.81 -4.84
C VAL A 190 -10.40 -6.80 -3.75
N VAL A 191 -9.11 -6.49 -3.59
CA VAL A 191 -8.66 -5.58 -2.53
C VAL A 191 -9.10 -4.15 -2.83
N THR A 192 -9.14 -3.73 -4.11
CA THR A 192 -9.69 -2.42 -4.50
C THR A 192 -11.18 -2.34 -4.19
N PHE A 193 -11.95 -3.39 -4.48
CA PHE A 193 -13.36 -3.44 -4.12
C PHE A 193 -13.55 -3.27 -2.61
N ILE A 194 -12.82 -4.02 -1.78
CA ILE A 194 -12.87 -3.90 -0.32
C ILE A 194 -12.52 -2.47 0.13
N GLY A 195 -11.42 -1.90 -0.39
CA GLY A 195 -10.96 -0.58 0.01
C GLY A 195 -11.91 0.55 -0.38
N LEU A 196 -12.43 0.54 -1.61
CA LEU A 196 -13.40 1.54 -2.04
C LEU A 196 -14.76 1.35 -1.36
N ARG A 197 -15.19 0.11 -1.13
CA ARG A 197 -16.43 -0.17 -0.39
C ARG A 197 -16.37 0.36 1.04
N ALA A 198 -15.21 0.26 1.69
CA ALA A 198 -14.94 0.82 3.00
C ALA A 198 -14.93 2.36 2.96
N LEU A 199 -14.22 2.98 2.01
CA LEU A 199 -14.17 4.44 1.85
C LEU A 199 -15.59 5.04 1.71
N PHE A 200 -16.39 4.49 0.80
CA PHE A 200 -17.76 4.96 0.56
C PHE A 200 -18.74 4.56 1.67
N ALA A 201 -18.33 3.80 2.69
CA ALA A 201 -19.17 3.58 3.87
C ALA A 201 -19.15 4.77 4.84
N PHE A 202 -18.23 5.72 4.68
CA PHE A 202 -18.12 6.94 5.50
C PHE A 202 -18.82 8.16 4.88
N VAL A 203 -19.45 8.01 3.73
CA VAL A 203 -20.18 9.05 2.99
C VAL A 203 -21.66 8.68 2.95
#